data_AF-A0A8J7KY64-F1
#
_entry.id   AF-A0A8J7KY64-F1
#
_cell.length_a   1.000
_cell.length_b   1.000
_cell.length_c   1.000
_cell.angle_alpha   90.00
_cell.angle_beta   90.00
_cell.angle_gamma   90.00
#
_symmetry.space_group_name_H-M   'P 1'
#
loop_
_entity.id
_entity.type
_entity.pdbx_description
1 polymer ?
#
loop_
_entity_poly.entity_id
_entity_poly.type
_entity_poly.pdbx_seq_one_letter_code
_entity_poly.pdbx_strand_id
1 'polypeptide(L)' 'MIKIDQPVSDRAVDLLRSYRLSHGLLIADSLIAATAIMWNYAFITKNQRDYRFIQGLNLLPYI' A
#
# COMPACT_ATOMS: atom_id res chain seq x y z
N MET A 1 -7.53 -15.45 6.82
CA MET A 1 -6.85 -14.34 7.53
C MET A 1 -5.51 -14.12 6.86
N ILE A 2 -5.21 -12.91 6.38
CA ILE A 2 -3.91 -12.59 5.78
C ILE A 2 -2.98 -12.22 6.94
N LYS A 3 -1.84 -12.91 7.04
CA LYS A 3 -0.83 -12.61 8.07
C LYS A 3 0.13 -11.55 7.54
N ILE A 4 0.49 -10.62 8.40
CA ILE A 4 1.64 -9.75 8.16
C ILE A 4 2.87 -10.57 8.53
N ASP A 5 3.71 -10.83 7.54
CA ASP A 5 5.00 -11.49 7.70
C ASP A 5 6.13 -10.48 7.47
N GLN A 6 7.38 -10.95 7.60
CA GLN A 6 8.55 -10.10 7.46
C GLN A 6 8.62 -9.41 6.08
N PRO A 7 8.38 -10.09 4.94
CA PRO A 7 8.32 -9.43 3.63
C PRO A 7 7.29 -8.29 3.53
N VAL A 8 6.07 -8.49 4.06
CA VAL A 8 5.05 -7.43 4.07
C VAL A 8 5.51 -6.26 4.94
N SER A 9 6.09 -6.53 6.11
CA SER A 9 6.60 -5.50 7.01
C SER A 9 7.73 -4.69 6.35
N ASP A 10 8.72 -5.36 5.77
CA ASP A 10 9.85 -4.70 5.10
C ASP A 10 9.35 -3.83 3.93
N ARG A 11 8.43 -4.36 3.13
CA ARG A 11 7.82 -3.61 2.04
C ARG A 11 7.03 -2.39 2.52
N ALA A 12 6.32 -2.49 3.64
CA ALA A 12 5.61 -1.36 4.23
C ALA A 12 6.57 -0.26 4.70
N VAL A 13 7.71 -0.64 5.29
CA VAL A 13 8.76 0.32 5.68
C VAL A 13 9.32 1.04 4.45
N ASP A 14 9.56 0.34 3.34
CA ASP A 14 10.06 0.96 2.10
C ASP A 14 9.05 1.94 1.49
N LEU A 15 7.77 1.56 1.46
CA LEU A 15 6.70 2.45 1.02
C LEU A 15 6.61 3.70 1.89
N LEU A 16 6.69 3.53 3.21
CA LEU A 16 6.65 4.63 4.16
C LEU A 16 7.84 5.57 3.96
N ARG A 17 9.06 5.04 3.80
CA ARG A 17 10.26 5.84 3.50
C ARG A 17 10.12 6.63 2.20
N SER A 18 9.53 6.02 1.18
CA SER A 18 9.38 6.62 -0.15
C SER A 18 8.31 7.72 -0.19
N TYR A 19 7.19 7.53 0.54
CA TYR A 19 5.99 8.33 0.33
C TYR A 19 5.54 9.16 1.55
N ARG A 20 6.12 8.97 2.73
CA ARG A 20 5.72 9.73 3.92
C ARG A 20 5.95 11.23 3.78
N LEU A 21 7.10 11.64 3.23
CA LEU A 21 7.43 13.07 3.08
C LEU A 21 6.77 13.71 1.85
N SER A 22 6.56 12.93 0.79
CA SER A 22 6.04 13.43 -0.48
C SER A 22 4.51 13.43 -0.56
N HIS A 23 3.86 12.41 0.01
CA HIS A 23 2.42 12.18 -0.11
C HIS A 23 1.73 11.95 1.22
N GLY A 24 2.44 12.06 2.35
CA GLY A 24 1.85 11.90 3.68
C GLY A 24 1.38 10.48 4.00
N LEU A 25 1.92 9.46 3.32
CA LEU A 25 1.51 8.06 3.52
C LEU A 25 1.65 7.65 4.99
N LEU A 26 0.58 7.08 5.57
CA LEU A 26 0.55 6.63 6.96
C LEU A 26 1.05 5.19 7.09
N ILE A 27 1.44 4.81 8.32
CA ILE A 27 1.94 3.46 8.63
C ILE A 27 0.89 2.39 8.29
N ALA A 28 -0.37 2.59 8.69
CA ALA A 28 -1.44 1.66 8.41
C ALA A 28 -1.67 1.49 6.89
N ASP A 29 -1.70 2.59 6.14
CA ASP A 29 -1.87 2.57 4.68
C ASP A 29 -0.69 1.88 3.97
N SER A 30 0.53 2.09 4.46
CA SER A 30 1.71 1.40 3.94
C SER A 30 1.64 -0.11 4.14
N LEU A 31 1.12 -0.60 5.26
CA LEU A 31 0.91 -2.03 5.52
C LEU A 31 -0.17 -2.62 4.62
N ILE A 32 -1.27 -1.90 4.43
CA ILE A 32 -2.37 -2.31 3.54
C ILE A 32 -1.86 -2.43 2.09
N ALA A 33 -1.17 -1.39 1.59
CA ALA A 33 -0.61 -1.38 0.25
C ALA A 33 0.48 -2.45 0.07
N ALA A 34 1.39 -2.61 1.04
CA ALA A 34 2.42 -3.64 1.01
C ALA A 34 1.81 -5.04 0.93
N THR A 35 0.76 -5.31 1.71
CA THR A 35 0.05 -6.60 1.66
C THR A 35 -0.53 -6.85 0.28
N ALA A 36 -1.23 -5.88 -0.31
CA ALA A 36 -1.81 -6.04 -1.64
C ALA A 36 -0.74 -6.28 -2.71
N ILE A 37 0.39 -5.56 -2.64
CA ILE A 37 1.53 -5.74 -3.56
C ILE A 37 2.16 -7.11 -3.42
N MET A 38 2.47 -7.54 -2.19
CA MET A 38 3.17 -8.81 -1.94
C MET A 38 2.37 -10.02 -2.42
N TRP A 39 1.05 -9.96 -2.31
CA TRP A 39 0.15 -11.03 -2.73
C TRP A 39 -0.37 -10.84 -4.17
N ASN A 40 0.08 -9.78 -4.87
CA ASN A 40 -0.38 -9.39 -6.20
C ASN A 40 -1.92 -9.32 -6.31
N TYR A 41 -2.55 -8.77 -5.29
CA TYR A 41 -4.00 -8.62 -5.23
C TYR A 41 -4.46 -7.30 -5.85
N ALA A 42 -5.60 -7.36 -6.51
CA ALA A 42 -6.32 -6.16 -6.91
C ALA A 42 -6.80 -5.42 -5.65
N PHE A 43 -6.52 -4.13 -5.59
CA PHE A 43 -6.80 -3.28 -4.44
C PHE A 43 -7.87 -2.26 -4.80
N ILE A 44 -8.96 -2.22 -4.03
CA ILE A 44 -10.04 -1.26 -4.21
C ILE A 44 -10.26 -0.48 -2.92
N THR A 45 -10.43 0.83 -3.03
CA THR A 45 -10.68 1.73 -1.89
C THR A 45 -11.50 2.93 -2.32
N LYS A 46 -12.21 3.55 -1.37
CA LYS A 46 -12.80 4.89 -1.56
C LYS A 46 -11.74 5.99 -1.53
N ASN A 47 -10.64 5.77 -0.80
CA ASN A 47 -9.56 6.74 -0.60
C ASN A 47 -8.53 6.67 -1.73
N GLN A 48 -8.98 6.68 -2.98
CA GLN A 48 -8.14 6.49 -4.17
C GLN A 48 -6.95 7.47 -4.21
N ARG A 49 -7.14 8.70 -3.73
CA ARG A 49 -6.10 9.74 -3.69
C ARG A 49 -4.88 9.37 -2.85
N ASP A 50 -5.07 8.57 -1.81
CA ASP A 50 -4.03 8.22 -0.84
C ASP A 50 -3.20 7.01 -1.30
N TYR A 51 -3.64 6.31 -2.34
CA TYR A 51 -3.00 5.09 -2.83
C TYR A 51 -2.53 5.19 -4.30
N ARG A 52 -3.10 6.10 -5.10
CA ARG A 52 -2.80 6.23 -6.54
C ARG A 52 -1.34 6.51 -6.90
N PHE A 53 -0.54 7.03 -5.98
CA PHE A 53 0.88 7.33 -6.20
C PHE A 53 1.79 6.14 -5.88
N ILE A 54 1.26 5.06 -5.29
CA ILE A 54 2.04 3.90 -4.89
C ILE A 54 2.33 3.04 -6.12
N GLN A 55 3.60 2.99 -6.50
CA GLN A 55 4.03 2.19 -7.65
C GLN A 55 3.92 0.68 -7.36
N GLY A 56 3.43 -0.06 -8.36
CA GLY A 56 3.24 -1.52 -8.28
C GLY A 56 1.97 -1.95 -7.56
N LEU A 57 1.17 -1.02 -7.03
CA LEU A 57 -0.16 -1.34 -6.48
C LEU A 57 -1.18 -1.45 -7.61
N ASN A 58 -1.84 -2.61 -7.73
CA ASN A 58 -2.94 -2.81 -8.68
C ASN A 58 -4.23 -2.15 -8.17
N LEU A 59 -4.31 -0.82 -8.30
CA LEU A 59 -5.43 -0.02 -7.82
C LEU A 59 -6.58 -0.04 -8.83
N LEU A 60 -7.70 -0.65 -8.43
CA LEU A 60 -8.94 -0.67 -9.22
C LEU A 60 -9.67 0.68 -9.12
N PRO A 61 -10.30 1.13 -10.22
CA PRO A 61 -11.15 2.31 -10.19
C PRO A 61 -12.35 2.07 -9.26
N TYR A 62 -12.67 3.07 -8.44
CA TYR A 62 -13.88 3.11 -7.65
C TYR A 62 -14.84 4.11 -8.31
N ILE A 63 -15.96 3.60 -8.85
CA ILE A 63 -17.00 4.36 -9.55
C ILE A 63 -18.07 4.86 -8.58
#